data_AF-A0A538U657-F1
#
_entry.id   AF-A0A538U657-F1
#
_cell.length_a   1.000
_cell.length_b   1.000
_cell.length_c   1.000
_cell.angle_alpha   90.00
_cell.angle_beta   90.00
_cell.angle_gamma   90.00
#
_symmetry.space_group_name_H-M   'P 1'
#
loop_
_entity.id
_entity.type
_entity.pdbx_description
1 polymer ?
#
loop_
_entity_poly.entity_id
_entity_poly.type
_entity_poly.pdbx_seq_one_letter_code
_entity_poly.pdbx_strand_id
1 'polypeptide(L)'
;FFKREGRPTEKEVLSSRLIDRPIRPLFSKQFPFETQIMATVMSSDQENDADVLALIGASAAMCLSDIPFPEPVAAVRVGRAAGELIVMPTVSQL
;
A
#
# COMPACT_ATOMS: atom_id res chain seq x y z
N PHE A 1 -14.92 20.37 -16.62
CA PHE A 1 -14.91 18.96 -16.22
C PHE A 1 -13.77 18.28 -16.97
N PHE A 2 -12.60 18.12 -16.35
CA PHE A 2 -11.49 17.41 -16.98
C PHE A 2 -11.82 15.92 -16.99
N LYS A 3 -11.77 15.27 -18.16
CA LYS A 3 -11.95 13.80 -18.29
C LYS A 3 -10.68 13.01 -17.93
N ARG A 4 -9.79 13.60 -17.13
CA ARG A 4 -8.52 13.03 -16.70
C ARG A 4 -8.46 13.09 -15.19
N GLU A 5 -7.85 12.07 -14.60
CA GLU A 5 -7.45 12.10 -13.20
C GLU A 5 -6.52 13.29 -12.96
N GLY A 6 -6.77 13.99 -11.86
CA GLY A 6 -6.12 15.24 -11.52
C GLY A 6 -5.21 15.07 -10.31
N ARG A 7 -5.40 15.94 -9.31
CA ARG A 7 -4.71 15.82 -8.03
C ARG A 7 -5.10 14.51 -7.31
N PRO A 8 -4.18 13.89 -6.56
CA PRO A 8 -4.51 12.78 -5.68
C PRO A 8 -5.64 13.14 -4.72
N THR A 9 -6.56 12.21 -4.56
CA THR A 9 -7.64 12.22 -3.57
C THR A 9 -7.09 11.97 -2.17
N GLU A 10 -7.89 12.27 -1.14
CA GLU A 10 -7.52 11.98 0.25
C GLU A 10 -7.23 10.49 0.47
N LYS A 11 -7.99 9.61 -0.18
CA LYS A 11 -7.77 8.15 -0.11
C LYS A 11 -6.40 7.78 -0.67
N GLU A 12 -6.03 8.30 -1.83
CA GLU A 12 -4.72 8.02 -2.45
C GLU A 12 -3.55 8.56 -1.62
N VAL A 13 -3.72 9.73 -1.00
CA VAL A 13 -2.73 10.28 -0.05
C VAL A 13 -2.60 9.39 1.18
N LEU A 14 -3.70 8.90 1.74
CA LEU A 14 -3.68 7.99 2.89
C LEU A 14 -3.06 6.64 2.55
N SER A 15 -3.39 6.06 1.39
CA SER A 15 -2.74 4.83 0.89
C SER A 15 -1.24 5.01 0.69
N SER A 16 -0.82 6.15 0.13
CA SER A 16 0.62 6.46 -0.01
C SER A 16 1.32 6.52 1.35
N ARG A 17 0.68 7.12 2.37
CA ARG A 17 1.22 7.14 3.73
C ARG A 17 1.22 5.76 4.38
N LEU A 18 0.24 4.91 4.07
CA LEU A 18 0.18 3.53 4.55
C LEU A 18 1.37 2.71 4.04
N ILE A 19 1.81 2.94 2.80
CA ILE A 19 3.02 2.35 2.21
C ILE A 19 4.30 2.95 2.83
N ASP A 20 4.36 4.28 2.95
CA ASP A 20 5.57 4.99 3.39
C ASP A 20 5.95 4.65 4.85
N ARG A 21 4.97 4.64 5.76
CA ARG A 21 5.20 4.45 7.21
C ARG A 21 5.99 3.20 7.58
N PRO A 22 5.68 1.99 7.06
CA PRO A 22 6.43 0.80 7.41
C PRO A 22 7.73 0.65 6.61
N ILE A 23 7.83 1.18 5.38
CA ILE A 23 9.02 1.02 4.54
C ILE A 23 10.12 2.01 4.94
N ARG A 24 9.77 3.27 5.25
CA ARG A 24 10.75 4.34 5.53
C ARG A 24 11.75 4.01 6.65
N PRO A 25 11.36 3.40 7.78
CA PRO A 25 12.29 3.03 8.85
C PRO A 25 13.28 1.91 8.47
N LEU A 26 13.00 1.15 7.40
CA LEU A 26 13.83 0.02 6.97
C LEU A 26 15.03 0.46 6.13
N PHE A 27 15.02 1.69 5.61
CA PHE A 27 16.17 2.25 4.93
C PHE A 27 17.29 2.53 5.92
N SER A 28 18.52 2.16 5.55
CA SER A 28 19.71 2.60 6.29
C SER A 28 19.79 4.12 6.30
N LYS A 29 20.15 4.72 7.44
CA LYS A 29 20.40 6.18 7.55
C LYS A 29 21.49 6.69 6.60
N GLN A 30 22.33 5.77 6.11
CA GLN A 30 23.43 6.06 5.21
C GLN A 30 23.05 5.91 3.74
N PHE A 31 21.80 5.51 3.42
CA PHE A 31 21.32 5.39 2.06
C PHE A 31 20.94 6.79 1.52
N PRO A 32 21.74 7.38 0.61
CA PRO A 32 21.56 8.78 0.21
C PRO A 32 20.76 8.94 -1.08
N PHE A 33 20.33 7.82 -1.70
CA PHE A 33 19.69 7.86 -3.01
C PHE A 33 18.19 8.14 -2.87
N GLU A 34 17.70 9.03 -3.72
CA GLU A 34 16.27 9.28 -3.83
C GLU A 34 15.57 8.00 -4.33
N THR A 35 14.51 7.60 -3.63
CA THR A 35 13.72 6.42 -3.97
C THR A 35 12.27 6.82 -4.12
N GLN A 36 11.68 6.46 -5.25
CA GLN A 36 10.28 6.67 -5.54
C GLN A 36 9.59 5.32 -5.73
N ILE A 37 8.48 5.13 -5.02
CA ILE A 37 7.59 3.99 -5.21
C ILE A 37 6.32 4.51 -5.87
N MET A 38 5.94 3.92 -7.00
CA MET A 38 4.69 4.24 -7.70
C MET A 38 3.77 3.02 -7.69
N ALA A 39 2.65 3.13 -7.00
CA ALA A 39 1.62 2.10 -6.95
C ALA A 39 0.38 2.59 -7.72
N THR A 40 0.12 1.99 -8.88
CA THR A 40 -1.03 2.33 -9.73
C THR A 40 -2.04 1.19 -9.72
N VAL A 41 -3.28 1.49 -9.36
CA VAL A 41 -4.37 0.50 -9.40
C VAL A 41 -4.87 0.36 -10.84
N MET A 42 -4.50 -0.73 -11.50
CA MET A 42 -4.90 -0.98 -12.89
C MET A 42 -6.29 -1.61 -13.01
N SER A 43 -6.74 -2.31 -11.97
CA SER A 43 -8.03 -3.00 -11.94
C SER A 43 -8.55 -3.07 -10.51
N SER A 44 -9.88 -3.04 -10.37
CA SER A 44 -10.57 -3.18 -9.10
C SER A 44 -11.91 -3.88 -9.35
N ASP A 45 -12.25 -4.82 -8.48
CA ASP A 45 -13.53 -5.51 -8.43
C ASP A 45 -14.62 -4.70 -7.70
N GLN A 46 -14.27 -3.52 -7.17
CA GLN A 46 -15.12 -2.64 -6.34
C GLN A 46 -15.56 -3.22 -4.99
N GLU A 47 -15.12 -4.43 -4.64
CA GLU A 47 -15.42 -5.07 -3.36
C GLU A 47 -14.23 -5.05 -2.41
N ASN A 48 -13.02 -5.06 -2.97
CA ASN A 48 -11.77 -5.08 -2.22
C ASN A 48 -11.04 -3.75 -2.32
N ASP A 49 -10.51 -3.29 -1.18
CA ASP A 49 -9.67 -2.11 -1.14
C ASP A 49 -8.24 -2.44 -1.61
N ALA A 50 -7.67 -1.55 -2.42
CA ALA A 50 -6.38 -1.78 -3.04
C ALA A 50 -5.19 -1.34 -2.17
N ASP A 51 -5.43 -0.68 -1.03
CA ASP A 51 -4.38 -0.11 -0.18
C ASP A 51 -3.41 -1.15 0.39
N VAL A 52 -3.93 -2.26 0.93
CA VAL A 52 -3.12 -3.36 1.47
C VAL A 52 -2.36 -4.05 0.34
N LEU A 53 -3.01 -4.28 -0.81
CA LEU A 53 -2.37 -4.88 -1.98
C LEU A 53 -1.28 -3.99 -2.55
N ALA A 54 -1.47 -2.66 -2.55
CA ALA A 54 -0.47 -1.70 -2.98
C ALA A 54 0.78 -1.73 -2.10
N LEU A 55 0.63 -1.90 -0.78
CA LEU A 55 1.77 -2.08 0.13
C LEU A 55 2.53 -3.39 -0.14
N ILE A 56 1.81 -4.49 -0.31
CA ILE A 56 2.43 -5.79 -0.64
C ILE A 56 3.17 -5.69 -1.97
N GLY A 57 2.56 -5.04 -2.98
CA GLY A 57 3.18 -4.80 -4.28
C GLY A 57 4.42 -3.90 -4.18
N ALA A 58 4.38 -2.84 -3.38
CA ALA A 58 5.52 -1.97 -3.11
C ALA A 58 6.68 -2.74 -2.47
N SER A 59 6.38 -3.53 -1.44
CA SER A 59 7.36 -4.40 -0.78
C SER A 59 7.97 -5.42 -1.74
N ALA A 60 7.16 -6.08 -2.56
CA ALA A 60 7.64 -7.02 -3.58
C ALA A 60 8.53 -6.33 -4.63
N ALA A 61 8.15 -5.13 -5.10
CA ALA A 61 8.96 -4.36 -6.04
C ALA A 61 10.32 -3.98 -5.43
N MET A 62 10.35 -3.58 -4.16
CA MET A 62 11.59 -3.28 -3.44
C MET A 62 12.50 -4.51 -3.31
N CYS A 63 11.94 -5.67 -2.98
CA CYS A 63 12.68 -6.93 -2.88
C CYS A 63 13.31 -7.38 -4.21
N LEU A 64 12.72 -6.99 -5.34
CA LEU A 64 13.23 -7.29 -6.68
C LEU A 64 14.22 -6.24 -7.21
N SER A 65 14.32 -5.10 -6.52
CA SER A 65 15.19 -3.98 -6.91
C SER A 65 16.59 -4.09 -6.30
N ASP A 66 17.52 -3.28 -6.80
CA ASP A 66 18.88 -3.17 -6.25
C ASP A 66 18.94 -2.31 -4.96
N ILE A 67 17.80 -1.84 -4.48
CA ILE A 67 17.73 -0.99 -3.28
C ILE A 67 18.01 -1.87 -2.06
N PRO A 68 18.90 -1.45 -1.14
CA PRO A 68 19.22 -2.19 0.08
C PRO A 68 18.02 -2.20 1.03
N PHE A 69 17.12 -3.14 0.80
CA PHE A 69 15.90 -3.37 1.55
C PHE A 69 16.07 -4.66 2.36
N PRO A 70 16.24 -4.57 3.69
CA PRO A 70 16.71 -5.68 4.49
C PRO A 70 15.68 -6.81 4.63
N GLU A 71 14.39 -6.47 4.71
CA GLU A 71 13.32 -7.42 5.01
C GLU A 71 12.02 -7.05 4.28
N PRO A 72 11.33 -8.03 3.66
CA PRO A 72 10.01 -7.81 3.09
C PRO A 72 8.99 -7.36 4.14
N VAL A 73 8.15 -6.39 3.78
CA VAL A 73 6.98 -5.98 4.57
C VAL A 73 5.71 -6.55 3.96
N ALA A 74 4.77 -6.98 4.80
CA ALA A 74 3.41 -7.28 4.41
C ALA A 74 2.44 -6.55 5.32
N ALA A 75 1.21 -6.34 4.84
CA ALA A 75 0.12 -5.81 5.64
C ALA A 75 -1.12 -6.66 5.45
N VAL A 76 -2.02 -6.60 6.43
CA VAL A 76 -3.32 -7.26 6.37
C VAL A 76 -4.35 -6.35 7.02
N ARG A 77 -5.54 -6.26 6.42
CA ARG A 77 -6.68 -5.61 7.05
C ARG A 77 -7.46 -6.65 7.85
N VAL A 78 -7.77 -6.35 9.10
CA VAL A 78 -8.56 -7.22 9.97
C VAL A 78 -9.80 -6.45 10.42
N GLY A 79 -10.98 -6.95 10.04
CA GLY A 79 -12.27 -6.46 10.51
C GLY A 79 -12.81 -7.34 11.63
N ARG A 80 -13.81 -6.83 12.36
CA ARG A 80 -14.54 -7.63 13.34
C ARG A 80 -16.04 -7.52 13.09
N ALA A 81 -16.68 -8.64 12.74
CA ALA A 81 -18.12 -8.71 12.47
C ALA A 81 -18.74 -9.88 13.24
N ALA A 82 -19.92 -9.67 13.82
CA ALA A 82 -20.61 -10.67 14.65
C ALA A 82 -19.76 -11.31 15.76
N GLY A 83 -18.74 -10.59 16.25
CA GLY A 83 -17.82 -11.07 17.29
C GLY A 83 -16.57 -11.79 16.76
N GLU A 84 -16.54 -12.17 15.48
CA GLU A 84 -15.44 -12.87 14.82
C GLU A 84 -14.47 -11.92 14.10
N LEU A 85 -13.21 -12.30 14.00
CA LEU A 85 -12.20 -11.58 13.22
C LEU A 85 -12.22 -12.08 11.78
N ILE A 86 -12.37 -11.14 10.84
CA ILE A 86 -12.35 -11.42 9.40
C ILE A 86 -11.07 -10.85 8.81
N VAL A 87 -10.29 -11.70 8.16
CA VAL A 87 -9.06 -11.31 7.45
C VAL A 87 -9.43 -10.81 6.06
N MET A 88 -8.89 -9.65 5.67
CA MET A 88 -9.16 -8.98 4.40
C MET A 88 -10.67 -8.86 4.12
N PRO A 89 -11.44 -8.19 5.01
CA PRO A 89 -12.88 -8.04 4.81
C PRO A 89 -13.15 -7.19 3.56
N THR A 90 -14.19 -7.55 2.82
CA THR A 90 -14.71 -6.72 1.73
C THR A 90 -15.35 -5.44 2.27
N VAL A 91 -15.60 -4.46 1.41
CA VAL A 91 -16.31 -3.22 1.77
C VAL A 91 -17.68 -3.51 2.39
N SER A 92 -18.36 -4.59 1.99
CA SER A 92 -19.66 -4.99 2.52
C SER A 92 -19.60 -5.72 3.88
N GLN A 93 -18.42 -6.21 4.27
CA GLN A 93 -18.20 -6.92 5.54
C GLN A 93 -17.67 -6.01 6.66
N LEU A 94 -17.29 -4.77 6.32
CA LEU A 94 -16.89 -3.71 7.26
C LEU A 94 -18.11 -2.94 7.76
#